data_AF-A0A9C9DDP0-F1
#
_entry.id   AF-A0A9C9DDP0-F1
#
_cell.length_a   1.000
_cell.length_b   1.000
_cell.length_c   1.000
_cell.angle_alpha   90.00
_cell.angle_beta   90.00
_cell.angle_gamma   90.00
#
_symmetry.space_group_name_H-M   'P 1'
#
loop_
_entity.id
_entity.type
_entity.pdbx_description
1 polymer ?
#
loop_
_entity_poly.entity_id
_entity_poly.type
_entity_poly.pdbx_seq_one_letter_code
_entity_poly.pdbx_strand_id
1 'polypeptide(L)'
;MADIVRHRKLIPRWAGEAHPVYRLESQRWARRSGLERLHRGCLLSVLSVSGLTLIVIFVLVLANNLSSRFGYYWDEMVMGFLGQAWLAISAIQLGVGAIVASLVVAQTAPLISGEVELQSWGLLRTTTLSLREIVRAKLAAALHRMRVLLISMGVLRIISLGTGLLFVAYALLREAFYYMSESDWQEFIATAWPLLVPVFLFLVYYAGQPVIQFFFNGALGMLASVYTRSRSQAIAAALVARLALWIGSLLFNAAAGFFVVYILIVNWSEPDYAPMAFFHGWPQPTPLQVSVVIGGALTIWLLAVLVWQIGFPLLALKLAERRARSLGA
;
A
#
# COMPACT_ATOMS: atom_id res chain seq x y z
N MET A 1 -16.47 -24.13 -20.98
CA MET A 1 -15.12 -24.16 -21.59
C MET A 1 -14.61 -22.80 -22.09
N ALA A 2 -15.46 -21.78 -22.25
CA ALA A 2 -15.04 -20.44 -22.70
C ALA A 2 -14.36 -19.55 -21.62
N ASP A 3 -14.45 -19.89 -20.32
CA ASP A 3 -13.88 -19.07 -19.23
C ASP A 3 -12.39 -19.32 -18.92
N ILE A 4 -11.77 -20.34 -19.53
CA ILE A 4 -10.38 -20.72 -19.23
C ILE A 4 -9.37 -19.83 -20.00
N VAL A 5 -9.80 -19.19 -21.09
CA VAL A 5 -8.89 -18.48 -22.01
C VAL A 5 -8.55 -17.05 -21.55
N ARG A 6 -9.38 -16.41 -20.72
CA ARG A 6 -9.15 -15.01 -20.29
C ARG A 6 -8.25 -14.84 -19.06
N HIS A 7 -7.76 -15.91 -18.44
CA HIS A 7 -6.97 -15.82 -17.18
C HIS A 7 -5.46 -16.02 -17.33
N ARG A 8 -4.93 -16.24 -18.55
CA ARG A 8 -3.51 -16.54 -18.77
C ARG A 8 -2.53 -15.37 -18.55
N LYS A 9 -2.97 -14.11 -18.54
CA LYS A 9 -2.03 -12.96 -18.60
C LYS A 9 -1.42 -12.52 -17.26
N LEU A 10 -1.90 -13.03 -16.13
CA LEU A 10 -1.39 -12.63 -14.79
C LEU A 10 -0.50 -13.69 -14.15
N ILE A 11 -0.29 -14.83 -14.80
CA ILE A 11 0.56 -15.91 -14.28
C ILE A 11 1.94 -15.76 -14.92
N PRO A 12 3.03 -15.62 -14.14
CA PRO A 12 4.37 -15.60 -14.70
C PRO A 12 4.64 -16.85 -15.52
N ARG A 13 5.30 -16.74 -16.68
CA ARG A 13 5.55 -17.89 -17.59
C ARG A 13 6.21 -19.10 -16.91
N TRP A 14 6.95 -18.87 -15.82
CA TRP A 14 7.60 -19.90 -15.01
C TRP A 14 6.69 -20.60 -13.98
N ALA A 15 5.45 -20.14 -13.77
CA ALA A 15 4.48 -20.71 -12.83
C ALA A 15 3.12 -21.01 -13.49
N GLY A 16 3.12 -21.36 -14.78
CA GLY A 16 1.90 -21.72 -15.51
C GLY A 16 1.26 -23.03 -15.02
N GLU A 17 0.07 -23.35 -15.54
CA GLU A 17 -0.65 -24.62 -15.26
C GLU A 17 0.15 -25.88 -15.60
N ALA A 18 1.19 -25.75 -16.43
CA ALA A 18 2.13 -26.82 -16.74
C ALA A 18 3.09 -27.14 -15.58
N HIS A 19 3.30 -26.22 -14.62
CA HIS A 19 4.21 -26.46 -13.49
C HIS A 19 3.53 -27.35 -12.44
N PRO A 20 4.08 -28.54 -12.13
CA PRO A 20 3.38 -29.55 -11.33
C PRO A 20 3.09 -29.08 -9.89
N VAL A 21 4.04 -28.37 -9.27
CA VAL A 21 3.86 -27.79 -7.92
C VAL A 21 2.76 -26.72 -7.88
N TYR A 22 2.72 -25.83 -8.87
CA TYR A 22 1.69 -24.80 -8.96
C TYR A 22 0.30 -25.44 -9.12
N ARG A 23 0.18 -26.45 -9.99
CA ARG A 23 -1.07 -27.18 -10.22
C ARG A 23 -1.55 -27.93 -8.97
N LEU A 24 -0.64 -28.58 -8.25
CA LEU A 24 -0.98 -29.27 -7.01
C LEU A 24 -1.47 -28.30 -5.94
N GLU A 25 -0.76 -27.19 -5.74
CA GLU A 25 -1.19 -26.17 -4.78
C GLU A 25 -2.52 -25.57 -5.19
N SER A 26 -2.69 -25.11 -6.43
CA SER A 26 -3.94 -24.50 -6.89
C SER A 26 -5.15 -25.42 -6.69
N GLN A 27 -4.99 -26.73 -6.92
CA GLN A 27 -6.03 -27.74 -6.63
C GLN A 27 -6.30 -27.90 -5.13
N ARG A 28 -5.27 -27.91 -4.27
CA ARG A 28 -5.44 -27.94 -2.80
C ARG A 28 -6.23 -26.73 -2.31
N TRP A 29 -5.95 -25.56 -2.86
CA TRP A 29 -6.66 -24.33 -2.53
C TRP A 29 -8.10 -24.32 -3.05
N ALA A 30 -8.35 -24.84 -4.27
CA ALA A 30 -9.69 -24.96 -4.83
C ALA A 30 -10.61 -25.87 -4.01
N ARG A 31 -10.07 -26.93 -3.38
CA ARG A 31 -10.84 -27.82 -2.49
C ARG A 31 -11.26 -27.14 -1.17
N ARG A 32 -10.66 -26.01 -0.78
CA ARG A 32 -11.02 -25.25 0.42
C ARG A 32 -12.12 -24.22 0.09
N SER A 33 -13.36 -24.70 -0.01
CA SER A 33 -14.54 -23.89 -0.38
C SER A 33 -14.87 -22.76 0.62
N GLY A 34 -14.56 -22.93 1.92
CA GLY A 34 -14.83 -21.91 2.95
C GLY A 34 -14.04 -20.61 2.75
N LEU A 35 -12.77 -20.71 2.35
CA LEU A 35 -11.93 -19.55 2.03
C LEU A 35 -12.44 -18.79 0.80
N GLU A 36 -12.98 -19.52 -0.16
CA GLU A 36 -13.50 -18.96 -1.41
C GLU A 36 -14.73 -18.07 -1.17
N ARG A 37 -15.63 -18.48 -0.28
CA ARG A 37 -16.77 -17.65 0.15
C ARG A 37 -16.31 -16.39 0.87
N LEU A 38 -15.31 -16.51 1.74
CA LEU A 38 -14.77 -15.37 2.48
C LEU A 38 -14.11 -14.34 1.55
N HIS A 39 -13.39 -14.78 0.50
CA HIS A 39 -12.79 -13.88 -0.48
C HIS A 39 -13.82 -13.21 -1.39
N ARG A 40 -14.85 -13.94 -1.85
CA ARG A 40 -15.91 -13.35 -2.69
C ARG A 40 -16.78 -12.37 -1.92
N GLY A 41 -17.11 -12.69 -0.66
CA GLY A 41 -17.84 -11.78 0.23
C GLY A 41 -17.07 -10.50 0.55
N CYS A 42 -15.73 -10.57 0.60
CA CYS A 42 -14.89 -9.42 0.93
C CYS A 42 -14.96 -8.29 -0.12
N LEU A 43 -14.99 -8.58 -1.42
CA LEU A 43 -15.17 -7.53 -2.44
C LEU A 43 -16.50 -6.80 -2.23
N LEU A 44 -17.58 -7.56 -2.09
CA LEU A 44 -18.92 -7.01 -1.99
C LEU A 44 -19.10 -6.23 -0.69
N SER A 45 -18.57 -6.74 0.43
CA SER A 45 -18.62 -6.04 1.71
C SER A 45 -17.80 -4.74 1.68
N VAL A 46 -16.61 -4.73 1.08
CA VAL A 46 -15.79 -3.52 0.95
C VAL A 46 -16.50 -2.47 0.11
N LEU A 47 -17.11 -2.86 -1.01
CA LEU A 47 -17.87 -1.95 -1.86
C LEU A 47 -19.14 -1.44 -1.15
N SER A 48 -19.87 -2.32 -0.45
CA SER A 48 -21.07 -1.94 0.32
C SER A 48 -20.73 -0.97 1.45
N VAL A 49 -19.68 -1.24 2.23
CA VAL A 49 -19.24 -0.35 3.31
C VAL A 49 -18.80 0.99 2.74
N SER A 50 -17.96 0.98 1.69
CA SER A 50 -17.49 2.22 1.06
C SER A 50 -18.64 3.05 0.48
N GLY A 51 -19.58 2.41 -0.22
CA GLY A 51 -20.76 3.06 -0.78
C GLY A 51 -21.68 3.64 0.30
N LEU A 52 -21.96 2.88 1.36
CA LEU A 52 -22.79 3.35 2.46
C LEU A 52 -22.13 4.51 3.22
N THR A 53 -20.82 4.45 3.45
CA THR A 53 -20.06 5.56 4.05
C THR A 53 -20.14 6.82 3.19
N LEU A 54 -20.03 6.71 1.87
CA LEU A 54 -20.16 7.86 0.97
C LEU A 54 -21.56 8.47 1.01
N ILE A 55 -22.61 7.64 1.05
CA ILE A 55 -24.00 8.09 1.18
C ILE A 55 -24.19 8.84 2.50
N VAL A 56 -23.70 8.29 3.61
CA VAL A 56 -23.80 8.93 4.93
C VAL A 56 -23.09 10.27 4.95
N ILE A 57 -21.87 10.35 4.40
CA ILE A 57 -21.11 11.61 4.30
C ILE A 57 -21.86 12.63 3.45
N PHE A 58 -22.41 12.22 2.31
CA PHE A 58 -23.21 13.10 1.46
C PHE A 58 -24.40 13.68 2.22
N VAL A 59 -25.16 12.83 2.92
CA VAL A 59 -26.33 13.27 3.71
C VAL A 59 -25.91 14.21 4.85
N LEU A 60 -24.81 13.92 5.56
CA LEU A 60 -24.32 14.77 6.65
C LEU A 60 -23.84 16.13 6.14
N VAL A 61 -23.09 16.16 5.04
CA VAL A 61 -22.63 17.41 4.43
C VAL A 61 -23.81 18.22 3.90
N LEU A 62 -24.78 17.56 3.25
CA LEU A 62 -26.00 18.20 2.76
C LEU A 62 -26.82 18.78 3.92
N ALA A 63 -27.05 18.02 4.99
CA ALA A 63 -27.78 18.48 6.17
C ALA A 63 -27.09 19.67 6.86
N ASN A 64 -25.76 19.61 7.01
CA ASN A 64 -24.96 20.71 7.57
C ASN A 64 -25.14 21.99 6.75
N ASN A 65 -24.99 21.91 5.42
CA ASN A 65 -25.13 23.06 4.52
C ASN A 65 -26.57 23.61 4.48
N LEU A 66 -27.59 22.75 4.58
CA LEU A 66 -28.99 23.19 4.67
C LEU A 66 -29.29 23.90 6.00
N SER A 67 -28.59 23.54 7.09
CA SER A 67 -28.78 24.14 8.41
C SER A 67 -28.03 25.47 8.60
N SER A 68 -26.90 25.67 7.92
CA SER A 68 -26.05 26.84 8.05
C SER A 68 -26.51 28.00 7.16
N ARG A 69 -27.68 28.58 7.48
CA ARG A 69 -28.31 29.77 6.85
C ARG A 69 -28.64 29.63 5.35
N PHE A 70 -29.74 30.26 4.93
CA PHE A 70 -30.27 30.30 3.56
C PHE A 70 -29.38 31.06 2.55
N GLY A 71 -28.07 30.81 2.53
CA GLY A 71 -27.12 31.31 1.55
C GLY A 71 -26.36 30.12 0.98
N TYR A 72 -26.79 29.63 -0.19
CA TYR A 72 -26.20 28.48 -0.87
C TYR A 72 -24.78 28.80 -1.35
N TYR A 73 -23.76 28.45 -0.57
CA TYR A 73 -22.37 28.37 -1.04
C TYR A 73 -22.07 26.95 -1.51
N TRP A 74 -22.50 26.63 -2.73
CA TRP A 74 -22.24 25.34 -3.38
C TRP A 74 -20.76 24.94 -3.34
N ASP A 75 -19.86 25.93 -3.35
CA ASP A 75 -18.42 25.70 -3.34
C ASP A 75 -17.90 25.06 -2.05
N GLU A 76 -18.41 25.48 -0.90
CA GLU A 76 -18.02 24.92 0.40
C GLU A 76 -18.59 23.51 0.58
N MET A 77 -19.80 23.27 0.07
CA MET A 77 -20.42 21.96 0.10
C MET A 77 -19.62 20.94 -0.74
N VAL A 78 -19.23 21.30 -1.96
CA VAL A 78 -18.45 20.42 -2.85
C VAL A 78 -17.08 20.13 -2.25
N MET A 79 -16.37 21.15 -1.77
CA MET A 79 -15.05 20.99 -1.15
C MET A 79 -15.12 20.14 0.12
N GLY A 80 -16.10 20.41 1.00
CA GLY A 80 -16.33 19.66 2.22
C GLY A 80 -16.68 18.20 1.96
N PHE A 81 -17.56 17.94 0.98
CA PHE A 81 -17.91 16.58 0.58
C PHE A 81 -16.71 15.81 0.02
N LEU A 82 -15.99 16.38 -0.95
CA LEU A 82 -14.85 15.72 -1.57
C LEU A 82 -13.72 15.44 -0.56
N GLY A 83 -13.42 16.39 0.33
CA GLY A 83 -12.42 16.23 1.37
C GLY A 83 -12.78 15.14 2.38
N GLN A 84 -14.01 15.15 2.91
CA GLN A 84 -14.47 14.14 3.85
C GLN A 84 -14.59 12.75 3.20
N ALA A 85 -15.08 12.67 1.96
CA ALA A 85 -15.15 11.44 1.19
C ALA A 85 -13.75 10.84 0.98
N TRP A 86 -12.77 11.66 0.59
CA TRP A 86 -11.40 11.20 0.39
C TRP A 86 -10.78 10.67 1.69
N LEU A 87 -10.95 11.38 2.82
CA LEU A 87 -10.48 10.93 4.14
C LEU A 87 -11.14 9.61 4.56
N ALA A 88 -12.46 9.50 4.41
CA ALA A 88 -13.20 8.30 4.80
C ALA A 88 -12.80 7.08 3.96
N ILE A 89 -12.69 7.21 2.65
CA ILE A 89 -12.24 6.12 1.77
C ILE A 89 -10.79 5.72 2.14
N SER A 90 -9.93 6.70 2.43
CA SER A 90 -8.54 6.43 2.87
C SER A 90 -8.48 5.68 4.20
N ALA A 91 -9.37 6.00 5.15
CA ALA A 91 -9.49 5.28 6.42
C ALA A 91 -9.99 3.83 6.21
N ILE A 92 -10.99 3.63 5.35
CA ILE A 92 -11.47 2.28 4.97
C ILE A 92 -10.33 1.48 4.34
N GLN A 93 -9.56 2.09 3.42
CA GLN A 93 -8.40 1.43 2.82
C GLN A 93 -7.36 1.02 3.84
N LEU A 94 -7.12 1.82 4.87
CA LEU A 94 -6.18 1.50 5.93
C LEU A 94 -6.64 0.23 6.69
N GLY A 95 -7.91 0.18 7.09
CA GLY A 95 -8.49 -0.97 7.79
C GLY A 95 -8.54 -2.23 6.94
N VAL A 96 -9.12 -2.15 5.74
CA VAL A 96 -9.22 -3.28 4.79
C VAL A 96 -7.82 -3.73 4.36
N GLY A 97 -6.90 -2.80 4.11
CA GLY A 97 -5.51 -3.09 3.76
C GLY A 97 -4.77 -3.84 4.87
N ALA A 98 -4.98 -3.49 6.14
CA ALA A 98 -4.42 -4.22 7.27
C ALA A 98 -4.96 -5.66 7.36
N ILE A 99 -6.27 -5.85 7.15
CA ILE A 99 -6.90 -7.16 7.12
C ILE A 99 -6.34 -8.00 5.95
N VAL A 100 -6.34 -7.47 4.74
CA VAL A 100 -5.84 -8.16 3.54
C VAL A 100 -4.36 -8.51 3.71
N ALA A 101 -3.53 -7.60 4.22
CA ALA A 101 -2.13 -7.86 4.51
C ALA A 101 -1.97 -9.04 5.48
N SER A 102 -2.72 -9.04 6.57
CA SER A 102 -2.70 -10.11 7.57
C SER A 102 -3.13 -11.45 6.97
N LEU A 103 -4.18 -11.45 6.14
CA LEU A 103 -4.64 -12.65 5.43
C LEU A 103 -3.60 -13.19 4.45
N VAL A 104 -2.92 -12.32 3.70
CA VAL A 104 -1.86 -12.73 2.75
C VAL A 104 -0.69 -13.36 3.51
N VAL A 105 -0.25 -12.73 4.59
CA VAL A 105 0.82 -13.25 5.45
C VAL A 105 0.41 -14.60 6.05
N ALA A 106 -0.78 -14.70 6.65
CA ALA A 106 -1.27 -15.91 7.28
C ALA A 106 -1.45 -17.08 6.29
N GLN A 107 -1.76 -16.81 5.03
CA GLN A 107 -1.94 -17.85 4.01
C GLN A 107 -0.65 -18.28 3.33
N THR A 108 0.35 -17.40 3.26
CA THR A 108 1.67 -17.74 2.71
C THR A 108 2.60 -18.37 3.77
N ALA A 109 2.41 -18.06 5.05
CA ALA A 109 3.15 -18.62 6.16
C ALA A 109 3.15 -20.16 6.26
N PRO A 110 2.05 -20.91 6.01
CA PRO A 110 2.06 -22.37 6.12
C PRO A 110 2.61 -23.11 4.88
N LEU A 111 3.06 -22.41 3.83
CA LEU A 111 3.36 -23.05 2.52
C LEU A 111 4.56 -24.01 2.53
N ILE A 112 5.59 -23.72 3.33
CA ILE A 112 6.80 -24.56 3.49
C ILE A 112 6.74 -25.30 4.83
N SER A 113 6.47 -24.61 5.93
CA SER A 113 6.32 -25.23 7.26
C SER A 113 5.30 -26.36 7.26
N GLY A 114 4.20 -26.23 6.50
CA GLY A 114 3.20 -27.27 6.40
C GLY A 114 3.64 -28.51 5.62
N GLU A 115 4.66 -28.42 4.76
CA GLU A 115 5.30 -29.57 4.11
C GLU A 115 6.40 -30.18 4.98
N VAL A 116 7.07 -29.35 5.80
CA VAL A 116 8.02 -29.82 6.82
C VAL A 116 7.29 -30.64 7.87
N GLU A 117 6.15 -30.14 8.36
CA GLU A 117 5.29 -30.83 9.34
C GLU A 117 4.77 -32.17 8.81
N LEU A 118 4.47 -32.25 7.51
CA LEU A 118 4.03 -33.48 6.83
C LEU A 118 5.18 -34.37 6.35
N GLN A 119 6.44 -33.99 6.61
CA GLN A 119 7.65 -34.67 6.11
C GLN A 119 7.72 -34.84 4.58
N SER A 120 6.87 -34.15 3.83
CA SER A 120 6.82 -34.15 2.36
C SER A 120 7.86 -33.23 1.74
N TRP A 121 8.46 -32.32 2.52
CA TRP A 121 9.49 -31.40 2.03
C TRP A 121 10.72 -32.12 1.46
N GLY A 122 11.16 -33.20 2.11
CA GLY A 122 12.29 -34.01 1.62
C GLY A 122 12.02 -34.61 0.24
N LEU A 123 10.80 -35.12 0.02
CA LEU A 123 10.37 -35.70 -1.25
C LEU A 123 10.25 -34.66 -2.38
N LEU A 124 9.88 -33.41 -2.05
CA LEU A 124 9.87 -32.34 -3.05
C LEU A 124 11.28 -31.99 -3.54
N ARG A 125 12.29 -32.14 -2.68
CA ARG A 125 13.70 -31.86 -3.02
C ARG A 125 14.38 -32.92 -3.88
N THR A 126 13.85 -34.15 -3.90
CA THR A 126 14.40 -35.22 -4.75
C THR A 126 13.89 -35.14 -6.19
N THR A 127 12.95 -34.24 -6.48
CA THR A 127 12.47 -33.97 -7.85
C THR A 127 13.52 -33.22 -8.67
N THR A 128 13.36 -33.23 -10.00
CA THR A 128 14.23 -32.50 -10.94
C THR A 128 14.07 -30.98 -10.88
N LEU A 129 13.15 -30.46 -10.08
CA LEU A 129 12.84 -29.04 -9.98
C LEU A 129 13.83 -28.32 -9.07
N SER A 130 14.27 -27.14 -9.47
CA SER A 130 15.12 -26.33 -8.60
C SER A 130 14.31 -25.80 -7.41
N LEU A 131 14.97 -25.69 -6.25
CA LEU A 131 14.32 -25.15 -5.04
C LEU A 131 13.73 -23.74 -5.27
N ARG A 132 14.41 -22.94 -6.09
CA ARG A 132 13.96 -21.60 -6.49
C ARG A 132 12.61 -21.66 -7.21
N GLU A 133 12.45 -22.60 -8.14
CA GLU A 133 11.19 -22.80 -8.86
C GLU A 133 10.09 -23.28 -7.92
N ILE A 134 10.38 -24.21 -7.00
CA ILE A 134 9.39 -24.72 -6.03
C ILE A 134 8.87 -23.59 -5.14
N VAL A 135 9.75 -22.80 -4.53
CA VAL A 135 9.40 -21.68 -3.64
C VAL A 135 8.56 -20.65 -4.37
N ARG A 136 8.99 -20.27 -5.58
CA ARG A 136 8.29 -19.27 -6.38
C ARG A 136 6.95 -19.78 -6.91
N ALA A 137 6.84 -21.06 -7.28
CA ALA A 137 5.59 -21.67 -7.71
C ALA A 137 4.56 -21.72 -6.57
N LYS A 138 4.99 -22.05 -5.35
CA LYS A 138 4.14 -22.01 -4.15
C LYS A 138 3.66 -20.59 -3.86
N LEU A 139 4.54 -19.60 -3.93
CA LEU A 139 4.17 -18.19 -3.80
C LEU A 139 3.16 -17.80 -4.89
N ALA A 140 3.46 -18.08 -6.16
CA ALA A 140 2.58 -17.75 -7.29
C ALA A 140 1.18 -18.38 -7.15
N ALA A 141 1.07 -19.61 -6.64
CA ALA A 141 -0.22 -20.27 -6.38
C ALA A 141 -1.03 -19.53 -5.30
N ALA A 142 -0.38 -19.13 -4.20
CA ALA A 142 -1.03 -18.32 -3.16
C ALA A 142 -1.45 -16.94 -3.68
N LEU A 143 -0.57 -16.29 -4.47
CA LEU A 143 -0.85 -15.00 -5.07
C LEU A 143 -2.03 -15.07 -6.06
N HIS A 144 -2.10 -16.12 -6.87
CA HIS A 144 -3.22 -16.33 -7.79
C HIS A 144 -4.55 -16.45 -7.05
N ARG A 145 -4.57 -17.14 -5.90
CA ARG A 145 -5.79 -17.29 -5.09
C ARG A 145 -6.28 -15.96 -4.53
N MET A 146 -5.37 -15.11 -4.07
CA MET A 146 -5.72 -13.82 -3.47
C MET A 146 -5.96 -12.70 -4.50
N ARG A 147 -5.94 -12.99 -5.81
CA ARG A 147 -6.12 -12.00 -6.88
C ARG A 147 -7.39 -11.16 -6.72
N VAL A 148 -8.47 -11.76 -6.20
CA VAL A 148 -9.73 -11.05 -5.98
C VAL A 148 -9.54 -9.94 -4.94
N LEU A 149 -8.85 -10.25 -3.83
CA LEU A 149 -8.54 -9.25 -2.79
C LEU A 149 -7.65 -8.12 -3.34
N LEU A 150 -6.65 -8.47 -4.18
CA LEU A 150 -5.80 -7.49 -4.84
C LEU A 150 -6.61 -6.57 -5.77
N ILE A 151 -7.51 -7.13 -6.57
CA ILE A 151 -8.40 -6.36 -7.45
C ILE A 151 -9.32 -5.46 -6.61
N SER A 152 -9.92 -5.97 -5.53
CA SER A 152 -10.75 -5.17 -4.62
C SER A 152 -9.98 -3.95 -4.09
N MET A 153 -8.76 -4.17 -3.59
CA MET A 153 -7.90 -3.11 -3.10
C MET A 153 -7.51 -2.13 -4.21
N GLY A 154 -7.22 -2.64 -5.42
CA GLY A 154 -6.91 -1.82 -6.58
C GLY A 154 -8.07 -0.92 -7.00
N VAL A 155 -9.30 -1.45 -7.03
CA VAL A 155 -10.51 -0.66 -7.32
C VAL A 155 -10.70 0.42 -6.26
N LEU A 156 -10.63 0.06 -4.97
CA LEU A 156 -10.76 1.03 -3.88
C LEU A 156 -9.68 2.12 -3.96
N ARG A 157 -8.47 1.76 -4.42
CA ARG A 157 -7.35 2.67 -4.66
C ARG A 157 -7.63 3.66 -5.78
N ILE A 158 -8.15 3.18 -6.91
CA ILE A 158 -8.53 4.03 -8.05
C ILE A 158 -9.63 5.00 -7.64
N ILE A 159 -10.63 4.53 -6.88
CA ILE A 159 -11.71 5.39 -6.38
C ILE A 159 -11.13 6.50 -5.49
N SER A 160 -10.34 6.16 -4.47
CA SER A 160 -9.75 7.17 -3.58
C SER A 160 -8.81 8.13 -4.29
N LEU A 161 -7.98 7.63 -5.21
CA LEU A 161 -7.09 8.47 -6.01
C LEU A 161 -7.89 9.41 -6.90
N GLY A 162 -8.96 8.91 -7.55
CA GLY A 162 -9.88 9.74 -8.32
C GLY A 162 -10.53 10.83 -7.47
N THR A 163 -11.07 10.47 -6.30
CA THR A 163 -11.68 11.44 -5.37
C THR A 163 -10.66 12.47 -4.88
N GLY A 164 -9.44 12.04 -4.52
CA GLY A 164 -8.38 12.95 -4.07
C GLY A 164 -7.90 13.89 -5.19
N LEU A 165 -7.74 13.38 -6.42
CA LEU A 165 -7.40 14.22 -7.57
C LEU A 165 -8.49 15.24 -7.89
N LEU A 166 -9.77 14.83 -7.83
CA LEU A 166 -10.90 15.75 -8.00
C LEU A 166 -10.93 16.81 -6.91
N PHE A 167 -10.68 16.43 -5.65
CA PHE A 167 -10.58 17.35 -4.52
C PHE A 167 -9.47 18.39 -4.74
N VAL A 168 -8.25 17.93 -5.07
CA VAL A 168 -7.10 18.82 -5.30
C VAL A 168 -7.32 19.71 -6.52
N ALA A 169 -7.81 19.16 -7.62
CA ALA A 169 -8.10 19.94 -8.83
C ALA A 169 -9.16 21.01 -8.55
N TYR A 170 -10.24 20.66 -7.84
CA TYR A 170 -11.27 21.61 -7.45
C TYR A 170 -10.72 22.72 -6.56
N ALA A 171 -9.93 22.36 -5.53
CA ALA A 171 -9.30 23.33 -4.64
C ALA A 171 -8.37 24.28 -5.41
N LEU A 172 -7.51 23.75 -6.28
CA LEU A 172 -6.59 24.56 -7.08
C LEU A 172 -7.33 25.48 -8.06
N LEU A 173 -8.35 24.98 -8.75
CA LEU A 173 -9.14 25.81 -9.67
C LEU A 173 -9.89 26.91 -8.92
N ARG A 174 -10.44 26.60 -7.74
CA ARG A 174 -11.10 27.60 -6.90
C ARG A 174 -10.13 28.71 -6.49
N GLU A 175 -8.95 28.34 -5.98
CA GLU A 175 -7.92 29.32 -5.61
C GLU A 175 -7.47 30.16 -6.81
N ALA A 176 -7.20 29.51 -7.95
CA ALA A 176 -6.75 30.17 -9.16
C ALA A 176 -7.79 31.14 -9.76
N PHE A 177 -9.08 30.80 -9.73
CA PHE A 177 -10.13 31.64 -10.32
C PHE A 177 -10.67 32.73 -9.39
N TYR A 178 -10.70 32.49 -8.07
CA TYR A 178 -11.39 33.40 -7.14
C TYR A 178 -10.45 34.22 -6.26
N TYR A 179 -9.22 33.76 -5.99
CA TYR A 179 -8.37 34.36 -4.96
C TYR A 179 -6.97 34.76 -5.44
N MET A 180 -6.45 34.19 -6.53
CA MET A 180 -5.12 34.52 -7.06
C MET A 180 -5.18 35.54 -8.21
N SER A 181 -4.26 36.51 -8.17
CA SER A 181 -3.98 37.35 -9.34
C SER A 181 -3.11 36.60 -10.37
N GLU A 182 -3.02 37.12 -11.60
CA GLU A 182 -2.20 36.52 -12.66
C GLU A 182 -0.71 36.44 -12.26
N SER A 183 -0.18 37.45 -11.57
CA SER A 183 1.19 37.46 -11.08
C SER A 183 1.42 36.40 -10.01
N ASP A 184 0.48 36.22 -9.08
CA ASP A 184 0.59 35.22 -8.02
C ASP A 184 0.56 33.80 -8.60
N TRP A 185 -0.22 33.59 -9.67
CA TRP A 185 -0.28 32.32 -10.38
C TRP A 185 1.04 31.99 -11.10
N GLN A 186 1.67 32.98 -11.74
CA GLN A 186 2.99 32.79 -12.37
C GLN A 186 4.06 32.47 -11.33
N GLU A 187 4.06 33.16 -10.18
CA GLU A 187 4.96 32.88 -9.06
C GLU A 187 4.71 31.49 -8.45
N PHE A 188 3.44 31.10 -8.28
CA PHE A 188 3.07 29.77 -7.83
C PHE A 188 3.60 28.68 -8.76
N ILE A 189 3.41 28.79 -10.07
CA ILE A 189 3.96 27.81 -11.03
C ILE A 189 5.49 27.77 -10.96
N ALA A 190 6.14 28.94 -10.93
CA ALA A 190 7.59 29.05 -10.87
C ALA A 190 8.19 28.44 -9.60
N THR A 191 7.44 28.41 -8.51
CA THR A 191 7.85 27.85 -7.20
C THR A 191 7.37 26.42 -6.97
N ALA A 192 6.30 25.97 -7.61
CA ALA A 192 5.69 24.65 -7.36
C ALA A 192 6.36 23.50 -8.11
N TRP A 193 7.09 23.75 -9.21
CA TRP A 193 7.67 22.68 -10.04
C TRP A 193 8.55 21.66 -9.28
N PRO A 194 9.35 22.02 -8.24
CA PRO A 194 10.13 21.04 -7.48
C PRO A 194 9.25 20.07 -6.67
N LEU A 195 8.01 20.46 -6.36
CA LEU A 195 7.04 19.62 -5.65
C LEU A 195 6.29 18.67 -6.60
N LEU A 196 6.32 18.91 -7.92
CA LEU A 196 5.67 18.03 -8.89
C LEU A 196 6.34 16.65 -8.97
N VAL A 197 7.66 16.58 -8.80
CA VAL A 197 8.42 15.32 -8.80
C VAL A 197 7.99 14.40 -7.65
N PRO A 198 8.02 14.81 -6.37
CA PRO A 198 7.56 13.95 -5.28
C PRO A 198 6.05 13.67 -5.37
N VAL A 199 5.21 14.59 -5.87
CA VAL A 199 3.79 14.31 -6.12
C VAL A 199 3.63 13.19 -7.15
N PHE A 200 4.35 13.25 -8.26
CA PHE A 200 4.32 12.19 -9.27
C PHE A 200 4.80 10.85 -8.72
N LEU A 201 5.93 10.83 -8.00
CA LEU A 201 6.44 9.62 -7.36
C LEU A 201 5.45 9.06 -6.34
N PHE A 202 4.79 9.93 -5.56
CA PHE A 202 3.76 9.55 -4.63
C PHE A 202 2.56 8.92 -5.35
N LEU A 203 2.11 9.47 -6.49
CA LEU A 203 1.02 8.90 -7.28
C LEU A 203 1.38 7.51 -7.82
N VAL A 204 2.58 7.33 -8.35
CA VAL A 204 3.08 6.03 -8.81
C VAL A 204 3.15 5.03 -7.66
N TYR A 205 3.72 5.46 -6.53
CA TYR A 205 3.79 4.66 -5.31
C TYR A 205 2.39 4.26 -4.81
N TYR A 206 1.48 5.24 -4.73
CA TYR A 206 0.13 5.07 -4.23
C TYR A 206 -0.65 4.10 -5.11
N ALA A 207 -0.58 4.25 -6.43
CA ALA A 207 -1.23 3.35 -7.40
C ALA A 207 -0.64 1.93 -7.36
N GLY A 208 0.68 1.79 -7.24
CA GLY A 208 1.37 0.49 -7.19
C GLY A 208 1.26 -0.24 -5.84
N GLN A 209 0.87 0.47 -4.77
CA GLN A 209 0.88 -0.03 -3.39
C GLN A 209 0.19 -1.39 -3.19
N PRO A 210 -1.01 -1.67 -3.75
CA PRO A 210 -1.67 -2.97 -3.54
C PRO A 210 -0.81 -4.14 -4.01
N VAL A 211 -0.14 -3.99 -5.17
CA VAL A 211 0.75 -5.01 -5.73
C VAL A 211 2.00 -5.16 -4.88
N ILE A 212 2.62 -4.05 -4.49
CA ILE A 212 3.85 -4.06 -3.70
C ILE A 212 3.61 -4.70 -2.32
N GLN A 213 2.55 -4.29 -1.63
CA GLN A 213 2.17 -4.87 -0.34
C GLN A 213 1.91 -6.36 -0.45
N PHE A 214 1.27 -6.78 -1.53
CA PHE A 214 0.96 -8.18 -1.75
C PHE A 214 2.22 -9.06 -1.87
N PHE A 215 3.21 -8.61 -2.65
CA PHE A 215 4.51 -9.28 -2.72
C PHE A 215 5.28 -9.21 -1.41
N PHE A 216 5.30 -8.06 -0.75
CA PHE A 216 5.96 -7.85 0.55
C PHE A 216 5.43 -8.81 1.61
N ASN A 217 4.10 -8.85 1.78
CA ASN A 217 3.43 -9.70 2.74
C ASN A 217 3.59 -11.19 2.40
N GLY A 218 3.48 -11.54 1.11
CA GLY A 218 3.69 -12.92 0.68
C GLY A 218 5.12 -13.42 0.91
N ALA A 219 6.12 -12.57 0.64
CA ALA A 219 7.52 -12.89 0.91
C ALA A 219 7.82 -12.99 2.40
N LEU A 220 7.22 -12.12 3.23
CA LEU A 220 7.34 -12.18 4.70
C LEU A 220 6.76 -13.48 5.25
N GLY A 221 5.56 -13.89 4.80
CA GLY A 221 4.97 -15.16 5.18
C GLY A 221 5.84 -16.35 4.77
N MET A 222 6.34 -16.36 3.53
CA MET A 222 7.26 -17.39 3.06
C MET A 222 8.53 -17.46 3.90
N LEU A 223 9.12 -16.32 4.26
CA LEU A 223 10.30 -16.26 5.12
C LEU A 223 10.02 -16.89 6.48
N ALA A 224 8.94 -16.48 7.16
CA ALA A 224 8.52 -17.06 8.45
C ALA A 224 8.29 -18.58 8.35
N SER A 225 7.72 -19.03 7.24
CA SER A 225 7.49 -20.45 6.94
C SER A 225 8.74 -21.30 7.10
N VAL A 226 9.89 -20.82 6.61
CA VAL A 226 11.14 -21.60 6.60
C VAL A 226 11.83 -21.66 7.98
N TYR A 227 11.50 -20.74 8.88
CA TYR A 227 12.09 -20.69 10.23
C TYR A 227 11.25 -21.42 11.29
N THR A 228 10.12 -22.02 10.90
CA THR A 228 9.18 -22.67 11.83
C THR A 228 8.92 -24.11 11.42
N ARG A 229 8.63 -24.96 12.41
CA ARG A 229 8.41 -26.41 12.19
C ARG A 229 6.93 -26.79 12.07
N SER A 230 6.02 -25.93 12.53
CA SER A 230 4.58 -26.16 12.44
C SER A 230 3.87 -25.01 11.73
N ARG A 231 2.71 -25.31 11.14
CA ARG A 231 1.86 -24.31 10.48
C ARG A 231 1.42 -23.19 11.42
N SER A 232 1.05 -23.52 12.65
CA SER A 232 0.58 -22.54 13.64
C SER A 232 1.68 -21.58 14.07
N GLN A 233 2.89 -22.08 14.33
CA GLN A 233 4.05 -21.25 14.64
C GLN A 233 4.41 -20.33 13.47
N ALA A 234 4.35 -20.84 12.23
CA ALA A 234 4.60 -20.04 11.04
C ALA A 234 3.66 -18.84 10.95
N ILE A 235 2.36 -19.07 11.13
CA ILE A 235 1.34 -18.03 11.07
C ILE A 235 1.57 -16.99 12.17
N ALA A 236 1.78 -17.44 13.41
CA ALA A 236 2.02 -16.53 14.54
C ALA A 236 3.28 -15.67 14.33
N ALA A 237 4.41 -16.28 13.95
CA ALA A 237 5.66 -15.57 13.69
C ALA A 237 5.50 -14.56 12.55
N ALA A 238 4.79 -14.93 11.48
CA ALA A 238 4.59 -14.06 10.34
C ALA A 238 3.69 -12.85 10.69
N LEU A 239 2.61 -13.07 11.46
CA LEU A 239 1.73 -11.99 11.91
C LEU A 239 2.43 -11.04 12.89
N VAL A 240 3.21 -11.57 13.84
CA VAL A 240 4.02 -10.75 14.77
C VAL A 240 5.04 -9.93 13.99
N ALA A 241 5.77 -10.53 13.04
CA ALA A 241 6.70 -9.81 12.21
C ALA A 241 6.01 -8.72 11.37
N ARG A 242 4.80 -9.00 10.86
CA ARG A 242 4.02 -8.02 10.10
C ARG A 242 3.56 -6.84 10.97
N LEU A 243 3.14 -7.12 12.20
CA LEU A 243 2.76 -6.10 13.17
C LEU A 243 3.96 -5.23 13.56
N ALA A 244 5.10 -5.86 13.86
CA ALA A 244 6.34 -5.14 14.18
C ALA A 244 6.79 -4.23 13.03
N LEU A 245 6.76 -4.72 11.78
CA LEU A 245 7.05 -3.91 10.61
C LEU A 245 6.05 -2.77 10.39
N TRP A 246 4.78 -3.00 10.73
CA TRP A 246 3.75 -1.95 10.64
C TRP A 246 4.00 -0.83 11.64
N ILE A 247 4.20 -1.18 12.91
CA ILE A 247 4.48 -0.23 13.99
C ILE A 247 5.80 0.50 13.70
N GLY A 248 6.85 -0.25 13.33
CA GLY A 248 8.14 0.34 12.96
C GLY A 248 8.03 1.33 11.81
N SER A 249 7.25 1.00 10.76
CA SER A 249 6.99 1.93 9.66
C SER A 249 6.21 3.16 10.12
N LEU A 250 5.22 3.01 11.00
CA LEU A 250 4.43 4.13 11.51
C LEU A 250 5.31 5.08 12.32
N LEU A 251 6.09 4.55 13.25
CA LEU A 251 7.01 5.33 14.07
C LEU A 251 8.09 6.02 13.22
N PHE A 252 8.65 5.31 12.24
CA PHE A 252 9.64 5.88 11.32
C PHE A 252 9.04 7.04 10.50
N ASN A 253 7.83 6.86 9.95
CA ASN A 253 7.16 7.90 9.17
C ASN A 253 6.75 9.09 10.05
N ALA A 254 6.30 8.85 11.28
CA ALA A 254 5.99 9.91 12.23
C ALA A 254 7.24 10.71 12.61
N ALA A 255 8.36 10.03 12.89
CA ALA A 255 9.64 10.69 13.16
C ALA A 255 10.17 11.45 11.95
N ALA A 256 10.08 10.87 10.74
CA ALA A 256 10.49 11.54 9.50
C ALA A 256 9.62 12.76 9.19
N GLY A 257 8.30 12.64 9.38
CA GLY A 257 7.36 13.75 9.22
C GLY A 257 7.63 14.85 10.23
N PHE A 258 7.83 14.50 11.50
CA PHE A 258 8.23 15.45 12.55
C PHE A 258 9.55 16.14 12.19
N PHE A 259 10.56 15.40 11.73
CA PHE A 259 11.83 15.97 11.28
C PHE A 259 11.63 16.97 10.14
N VAL A 260 10.91 16.60 9.08
CA VAL A 260 10.67 17.50 7.93
C VAL A 260 9.86 18.73 8.35
N VAL A 261 8.75 18.55 9.07
CA VAL A 261 7.87 19.67 9.45
C VAL A 261 8.55 20.57 10.47
N TYR A 262 9.07 20.01 11.55
CA TYR A 262 9.64 20.80 12.65
C TYR A 262 11.00 21.39 12.27
N ILE A 263 11.90 20.58 11.70
CA ILE A 263 13.27 21.04 11.45
C ILE A 263 13.39 21.88 10.18
N LEU A 264 12.59 21.62 9.14
CA LEU A 264 12.67 22.37 7.88
C LEU A 264 11.59 23.45 7.77
N ILE A 265 10.31 23.15 8.08
CA ILE A 265 9.22 24.10 7.81
C ILE A 265 9.06 25.11 8.96
N VAL A 266 8.80 24.63 10.18
CA VAL A 266 8.51 25.48 11.34
C VAL A 266 9.72 26.33 11.72
N ASN A 267 10.92 25.75 11.69
CA ASN A 267 12.17 26.48 11.94
C ASN A 267 12.42 27.65 10.96
N TRP A 268 11.86 27.62 9.75
CA TRP A 268 12.02 28.70 8.77
C TRP A 268 10.90 29.73 8.84
N SER A 269 9.69 29.33 9.23
CA SER A 269 8.55 30.24 9.34
C SER A 269 8.47 30.98 10.67
N GLU A 270 8.91 30.37 11.78
CA GLU A 270 8.79 30.92 13.13
C GLU A 270 10.09 30.70 13.94
N PRO A 271 11.01 31.69 13.96
CA PRO A 271 12.32 31.54 14.57
C PRO A 271 12.35 31.49 16.11
N ASP A 272 11.22 31.53 16.81
CA ASP A 272 11.17 31.74 18.27
C ASP A 272 11.58 30.51 19.15
N TYR A 273 11.94 29.37 18.55
CA TYR A 273 12.37 28.18 19.31
C TYR A 273 13.86 28.19 19.69
N ALA A 274 14.11 28.23 21.01
CA ALA A 274 15.43 28.40 21.66
C ALA A 274 16.60 27.47 21.26
N PRO A 275 16.42 26.21 20.83
CA PRO A 275 17.56 25.35 20.49
C PRO A 275 18.32 25.75 19.21
N MET A 276 17.79 26.67 18.40
CA MET A 276 18.22 26.91 17.01
C MET A 276 18.56 28.38 16.71
N ALA A 277 18.80 29.22 17.72
CA ALA A 277 19.16 30.64 17.58
C ALA A 277 20.36 30.93 16.65
N PHE A 278 21.21 29.92 16.39
CA PHE A 278 22.30 30.01 15.42
C PHE A 278 21.84 30.33 13.99
N PHE A 279 20.61 29.95 13.61
CA PHE A 279 20.07 30.21 12.26
C PHE A 279 19.44 31.61 12.10
N HIS A 280 19.31 32.38 13.18
CA HIS A 280 18.69 33.72 13.16
C HIS A 280 19.46 34.75 12.34
N GLY A 281 20.77 34.55 12.16
CA GLY A 281 21.63 35.45 11.39
C GLY A 281 21.70 35.14 9.88
N TRP A 282 20.99 34.12 9.41
CA TRP A 282 21.07 33.69 8.00
C TRP A 282 19.99 34.38 7.16
N PRO A 283 20.28 34.72 5.89
CA PRO A 283 19.28 35.31 5.01
C PRO A 283 18.08 34.36 4.85
N GLN A 284 16.87 34.90 4.89
CA GLN A 284 15.66 34.10 4.70
C GLN A 284 15.66 33.47 3.30
N PRO A 285 15.39 32.15 3.19
CA PRO A 285 15.37 31.49 1.90
C PRO A 285 14.19 31.95 1.06
N THR A 286 14.38 32.02 -0.25
CA THR A 286 13.27 32.33 -1.17
C THR A 286 12.25 31.18 -1.22
N PRO A 287 10.98 31.41 -1.58
CA PRO A 287 9.98 30.35 -1.73
C PRO A 287 10.43 29.20 -2.66
N LEU A 288 11.22 29.53 -3.69
CA LEU A 288 11.84 28.55 -4.57
C LEU A 288 12.88 27.68 -3.85
N GLN A 289 13.73 28.26 -3.00
CA GLN A 289 14.72 27.48 -2.24
C GLN A 289 14.02 26.52 -1.26
N VAL A 290 12.97 26.98 -0.59
CA VAL A 290 12.17 26.16 0.33
C VAL A 290 11.52 24.99 -0.41
N SER A 291 10.84 25.25 -1.53
CA SER A 291 10.20 24.21 -2.34
C SER A 291 11.20 23.21 -2.92
N VAL A 292 12.41 23.64 -3.33
CA VAL A 292 13.48 22.75 -3.78
C VAL A 292 13.96 21.84 -2.66
N VAL A 293 14.19 22.36 -1.44
CA VAL A 293 14.66 21.54 -0.31
C VAL A 293 13.58 20.54 0.13
N ILE A 294 12.33 21.00 0.29
CA ILE A 294 11.22 20.13 0.66
C ILE A 294 10.98 19.08 -0.43
N GLY A 295 10.91 19.51 -1.70
CA GLY A 295 10.70 18.65 -2.85
C GLY A 295 11.80 17.61 -3.00
N GLY A 296 13.06 18.01 -2.82
CA GLY A 296 14.22 17.13 -2.81
C GLY A 296 14.20 16.11 -1.65
N ALA A 297 13.91 16.57 -0.43
CA ALA A 297 13.81 15.69 0.74
C ALA A 297 12.69 14.64 0.59
N LEU A 298 11.51 15.07 0.14
CA LEU A 298 10.38 14.17 -0.14
C LEU A 298 10.71 13.17 -1.26
N THR A 299 11.39 13.63 -2.31
CA THR A 299 11.82 12.77 -3.42
C THR A 299 12.79 11.70 -2.94
N ILE A 300 13.83 12.06 -2.19
CA ILE A 300 14.80 11.11 -1.63
C ILE A 300 14.11 10.10 -0.72
N TRP A 301 13.21 10.58 0.15
CA TRP A 301 12.45 9.73 1.05
C TRP A 301 11.55 8.74 0.28
N LEU A 302 10.79 9.19 -0.73
CA LEU A 302 9.95 8.33 -1.57
C LEU A 302 10.78 7.29 -2.33
N LEU A 303 11.93 7.68 -2.87
CA LEU A 303 12.84 6.74 -3.54
C LEU A 303 13.37 5.69 -2.56
N ALA A 304 13.77 6.09 -1.34
CA ALA A 304 14.19 5.15 -0.31
C ALA A 304 13.08 4.15 0.07
N VAL A 305 11.84 4.64 0.20
CA VAL A 305 10.66 3.79 0.46
C VAL A 305 10.44 2.80 -0.69
N LEU A 306 10.50 3.25 -1.95
CA LEU A 306 10.33 2.38 -3.12
C LEU A 306 11.42 1.31 -3.19
N VAL A 307 12.69 1.70 -2.99
CA VAL A 307 13.83 0.78 -2.94
C VAL A 307 13.65 -0.26 -1.84
N TRP A 308 13.25 0.16 -0.63
CA TRP A 308 12.99 -0.76 0.47
C TRP A 308 11.87 -1.74 0.15
N GLN A 309 10.74 -1.26 -0.37
CA GLN A 309 9.58 -2.11 -0.62
C GLN A 309 9.76 -3.07 -1.79
N ILE A 310 10.62 -2.76 -2.76
CA ILE A 310 11.01 -3.68 -3.84
C ILE A 310 12.13 -4.62 -3.39
N GLY A 311 13.11 -4.10 -2.65
CA GLY A 311 14.28 -4.84 -2.19
C GLY A 311 13.95 -5.88 -1.12
N PHE A 312 13.06 -5.56 -0.17
CA PHE A 312 12.69 -6.46 0.92
C PHE A 312 12.09 -7.79 0.42
N PRO A 313 11.06 -7.82 -0.45
CA PRO A 313 10.53 -9.09 -0.97
C PRO A 313 11.60 -9.95 -1.65
N LEU A 314 12.50 -9.33 -2.42
CA LEU A 314 13.59 -10.04 -3.10
C LEU A 314 14.58 -10.64 -2.11
N LEU A 315 14.96 -9.87 -1.09
CA LEU A 315 15.84 -10.33 -0.01
C LEU A 315 15.20 -11.44 0.82
N ALA A 316 13.94 -11.26 1.23
CA ALA A 316 13.18 -12.24 2.01
C ALA A 316 13.04 -13.56 1.25
N LEU A 317 12.72 -13.53 -0.05
CA LEU A 317 12.67 -14.75 -0.87
C LEU A 317 14.04 -15.42 -1.01
N LYS A 318 15.11 -14.65 -1.21
CA LYS A 318 16.49 -15.19 -1.26
C LYS A 318 16.90 -15.85 0.07
N LEU A 319 16.53 -15.26 1.20
CA LEU A 319 16.78 -15.82 2.53
C LEU A 319 15.94 -17.08 2.77
N ALA A 320 14.66 -17.07 2.38
CA ALA A 320 13.79 -18.24 2.42
C ALA A 320 14.37 -19.39 1.58
N GLU A 321 14.81 -19.12 0.35
CA GLU A 321 15.46 -20.10 -0.52
C GLU A 321 16.74 -20.68 0.12
N ARG A 322 17.60 -19.83 0.71
CA ARG A 322 18.82 -20.29 1.39
C ARG A 322 18.50 -21.19 2.58
N ARG A 323 17.58 -20.79 3.45
CA ARG A 323 17.22 -21.57 4.64
C ARG A 323 16.50 -22.86 4.26
N ALA A 324 15.69 -22.85 3.21
CA ALA A 324 14.94 -24.01 2.79
C ALA A 324 15.82 -25.16 2.27
N ARG A 325 17.06 -24.87 1.82
CA ARG A 325 18.09 -25.89 1.52
C ARG A 325 18.55 -26.66 2.76
N SER A 326 18.51 -26.02 3.93
CA SER A 326 18.91 -26.65 5.19
C SER A 326 17.79 -27.46 5.86
N LEU A 327 16.54 -27.35 5.37
CA LEU A 327 15.42 -28.13 5.89
C LEU A 327 15.44 -29.54 5.30
N GLY A 328 15.65 -30.55 6.14
CA GLY A 328 15.68 -31.97 5.76
C GLY A 328 17.05 -32.54 5.41
N ALA A 329 18.14 -31.83 5.75
CA ALA A 329 19.43 -32.45 6.01
C ALA A 329 19.47 -32.91 7.48
#